data_AF-A0A7R8L6M0-F1
#
_entry.id   AF-A0A7R8L6M0-F1
#
_cell.length_a   1.000
_cell.length_b   1.000
_cell.length_c   1.000
_cell.angle_alpha   90.00
_cell.angle_beta   90.00
_cell.angle_gamma   90.00
#
_symmetry.space_group_name_H-M   'P 1'
#
loop_
_entity.id
_entity.type
_entity.pdbx_description
1 polymer ?
#
loop_
_entity_poly.entity_id
_entity_poly.type
_entity_poly.pdbx_seq_one_letter_code
_entity_poly.pdbx_strand_id
1 'polypeptide(L)'
;MGIEKQILVVVEADPSRSGRAAEGLRVAAGLSMHPEIRVTVVLARVAAQAWKKGAARCVDREVWDRALADLAENRVPLLEEEPCGGAWHGVIRFAD
;
A
#
# COMPACT_ATOMS: atom_id res chain seq x y z
N MET A 1 2.14 -3.88 -24.80
CA MET A 1 1.32 -4.61 -23.81
C MET A 1 0.60 -3.56 -22.99
N GLY A 2 -0.73 -3.58 -23.03
CA GLY A 2 -1.56 -2.71 -22.18
C GLY A 2 -1.68 -3.31 -20.78
N ILE A 3 -2.08 -2.48 -19.81
CA ILE A 3 -2.42 -2.97 -18.48
C ILE A 3 -3.77 -3.68 -18.57
N GLU A 4 -3.83 -4.94 -18.16
CA GLU A 4 -5.04 -5.75 -18.26
C GLU A 4 -5.82 -5.81 -16.95
N LYS A 5 -5.13 -5.64 -15.81
CA LYS A 5 -5.73 -5.80 -14.48
C LYS A 5 -5.28 -4.71 -13.53
N GLN A 6 -6.18 -4.33 -12.63
CA GLN A 6 -5.96 -3.31 -11.63
C GLN A 6 -6.28 -3.88 -10.25
N ILE A 7 -5.36 -3.69 -9.31
CA ILE A 7 -5.47 -4.24 -7.96
C ILE A 7 -5.29 -3.11 -6.96
N LEU A 8 -6.28 -2.98 -6.07
CA LEU A 8 -6.20 -2.13 -4.89
C LEU A 8 -5.81 -3.00 -3.69
N VAL A 9 -4.72 -2.64 -3.01
CA VAL A 9 -4.30 -3.28 -1.76
C VAL A 9 -4.55 -2.32 -0.61
N VAL A 10 -5.44 -2.69 0.31
CA VAL A 10 -5.74 -1.90 1.50
C VAL A 10 -5.04 -2.51 2.71
N VAL A 11 -4.18 -1.73 3.37
CA VAL A 11 -3.41 -2.15 4.54
C VAL A 11 -4.00 -1.51 5.78
N GLU A 12 -4.82 -2.28 6.50
CA GLU A 12 -5.51 -1.83 7.72
C GLU A 12 -4.80 -2.23 9.02
N ALA A 13 -3.98 -3.27 8.96
CA ALA A 13 -3.35 -3.82 10.15
C ALA A 13 -2.44 -2.79 10.83
N ASP A 14 -2.48 -2.72 12.15
CA ASP A 14 -1.57 -1.90 12.94
C ASP A 14 -0.14 -2.48 12.87
N PRO A 15 0.80 -1.78 12.19
CA PRO A 15 2.17 -2.26 12.01
C PRO A 15 2.94 -2.40 13.32
N SER A 16 2.51 -1.72 14.39
CA SER A 16 3.15 -1.81 15.70
C SER A 16 2.75 -3.05 16.51
N ARG A 17 1.70 -3.76 16.05
CA ARG A 17 1.13 -4.91 16.75
C ARG A 17 1.14 -6.18 15.93
N SER A 18 1.34 -6.09 14.61
CA SER A 18 1.19 -7.21 13.70
C SER A 18 2.05 -7.06 12.44
N GLY A 19 2.70 -8.17 12.06
CA GLY A 19 3.42 -8.30 10.78
C GLY A 19 2.56 -8.23 9.53
N ARG A 20 1.23 -8.34 9.66
CA ARG A 20 0.29 -8.31 8.53
C ARG A 20 0.38 -7.02 7.71
N ALA A 21 0.76 -5.91 8.34
CA ALA A 21 0.90 -4.64 7.65
C ALA A 21 2.09 -4.68 6.67
N ALA A 22 3.24 -5.22 7.11
CA ALA A 22 4.42 -5.41 6.27
C ALA A 22 4.16 -6.45 5.17
N GLU A 23 3.44 -7.53 5.50
CA GLU A 23 3.06 -8.56 4.54
C GLU A 23 2.15 -8.01 3.43
N GLY A 24 1.18 -7.15 3.77
CA GLY A 24 0.32 -6.49 2.79
C GLY A 24 1.12 -5.64 1.79
N LEU A 25 2.11 -4.88 2.29
CA LEU A 25 3.03 -4.12 1.43
C LEU A 25 3.90 -5.03 0.56
N ARG A 26 4.41 -6.12 1.12
CA ARG A 26 5.24 -7.09 0.39
C ARG A 26 4.47 -7.74 -0.75
N VAL A 27 3.21 -8.10 -0.53
CA VAL A 27 2.32 -8.62 -1.59
C VAL A 27 2.11 -7.57 -2.68
N ALA A 28 1.85 -6.31 -2.30
CA ALA A 28 1.69 -5.23 -3.27
C ALA A 28 2.95 -5.02 -4.13
N ALA A 29 4.13 -5.07 -3.52
CA ALA A 29 5.42 -4.97 -4.20
C ALA A 29 5.65 -6.13 -5.19
N GLY A 30 5.32 -7.36 -4.78
CA GLY A 30 5.41 -8.52 -5.67
C GLY A 30 4.46 -8.40 -6.86
N LEU A 31 3.22 -7.96 -6.63
CA LEU A 31 2.23 -7.74 -7.70
C LEU A 31 2.67 -6.66 -8.69
N SER A 32 3.36 -5.61 -8.23
CA SER A 32 3.77 -4.50 -9.09
C SER A 32 4.88 -4.86 -10.08
N MET A 33 5.55 -6.00 -9.92
CA MET A 33 6.54 -6.48 -10.88
C MET A 33 5.91 -7.10 -12.14
N HIS A 34 4.60 -7.37 -12.12
CA HIS A 34 3.91 -7.93 -13.28
C HIS A 34 3.51 -6.82 -14.27
N PRO A 35 3.98 -6.86 -15.52
CA PRO A 35 3.81 -5.77 -16.48
C PRO A 35 2.35 -5.52 -16.91
N GLU A 36 1.45 -6.48 -16.64
CA GLU A 36 0.03 -6.42 -17.00
C GLU A 36 -0.85 -5.98 -15.82
N ILE A 37 -0.25 -5.75 -14.64
CA ILE A 37 -0.97 -5.40 -13.41
C ILE A 37 -0.60 -3.98 -12.98
N ARG A 38 -1.61 -3.14 -12.79
CA ARG A 38 -1.46 -1.85 -12.10
C ARG A 38 -1.89 -2.01 -10.65
N VAL A 39 -0.95 -1.78 -9.73
CA VAL A 39 -1.21 -1.82 -8.29
C VAL A 39 -1.45 -0.40 -7.77
N THR A 40 -2.34 -0.26 -6.80
CA THR A 40 -2.47 0.93 -5.95
C THR A 40 -2.58 0.47 -4.52
N VAL A 41 -1.89 1.15 -3.61
CA VAL A 41 -1.87 0.80 -2.19
C VAL A 41 -2.54 1.90 -1.39
N VAL A 42 -3.41 1.53 -0.46
CA VAL A 42 -4.00 2.43 0.52
C VAL A 42 -3.53 2.01 1.91
N LEU A 43 -2.86 2.92 2.61
CA LEU A 43 -2.57 2.78 4.03
C LEU A 43 -3.75 3.34 4.83
N ALA A 44 -4.41 2.49 5.61
CA ALA A 44 -5.44 2.94 6.54
C ALA A 44 -4.82 3.78 7.66
N ARG A 45 -5.66 4.52 8.41
CA ARG A 45 -5.25 5.53 9.39
C ARG A 45 -4.05 5.14 10.27
N VAL A 46 -4.05 3.95 10.86
CA VAL A 46 -2.97 3.52 11.80
C VAL A 46 -1.67 3.20 11.05
N ALA A 47 -1.76 2.54 9.90
CA ALA A 47 -0.61 2.25 9.05
C ALA A 47 -0.01 3.52 8.43
N ALA A 48 -0.86 4.46 7.98
CA ALA A 48 -0.44 5.77 7.47
C ALA A 48 0.30 6.60 8.54
N GLN A 49 -0.19 6.58 9.78
CA GLN A 49 0.49 7.24 10.89
C GLN A 49 1.87 6.64 11.18
N ALA A 50 2.00 5.32 11.13
CA ALA A 50 3.28 4.65 11.33
C ALA A 50 4.28 4.99 10.22
N TRP A 51 3.82 5.06 8.97
CA TRP A 51 4.61 5.50 7.83
C TRP A 51 5.13 6.93 8.02
N LYS A 52 4.23 7.89 8.31
CA LYS A 52 4.60 9.31 8.53
C LYS A 52 5.61 9.53 9.65
N LYS A 53 5.50 8.76 10.73
CA LYS A 53 6.35 8.91 11.93
C LYS A 53 7.69 8.18 11.82
N GLY A 54 7.99 7.55 10.69
CA GLY A 54 9.23 6.80 10.51
C GLY A 54 9.30 5.54 11.36
N ALA A 55 8.19 4.79 11.45
CA ALA A 55 8.07 3.36 11.78
C ALA A 55 8.97 2.76 12.90
N ALA A 56 9.38 3.54 13.91
CA ALA A 56 10.32 3.09 14.94
C ALA A 56 9.87 1.86 15.76
N ARG A 57 8.60 1.43 15.65
CA ARG A 57 8.01 0.28 16.36
C ARG A 57 7.30 -0.74 15.46
N CYS A 58 7.67 -0.84 14.18
CA CYS A 58 7.05 -1.83 13.27
C CYS A 58 7.53 -3.26 13.62
N VAL A 59 6.60 -4.21 13.79
CA VAL A 59 6.92 -5.61 14.19
C VAL A 59 7.82 -6.30 13.16
N ASP A 60 7.63 -6.02 11.87
CA ASP A 60 8.45 -6.54 10.77
C ASP A 60 9.08 -5.39 9.98
N ARG A 61 9.81 -4.53 10.68
CA ARG A 61 10.37 -3.29 10.10
C ARG A 61 11.21 -3.52 8.85
N GLU A 62 12.06 -4.54 8.83
CA GLU A 62 12.91 -4.82 7.66
C GLU A 62 12.08 -5.17 6.42
N VAL A 63 11.02 -5.97 6.58
CA VAL A 63 10.10 -6.33 5.49
C VAL A 63 9.32 -5.10 5.03
N TRP A 64 8.85 -4.30 5.98
CA TRP A 64 8.14 -3.04 5.72
C TRP A 64 9.00 -2.07 4.91
N ASP A 65 10.23 -1.81 5.34
CA ASP A 65 11.14 -0.85 4.71
C ASP A 65 11.55 -1.31 3.31
N ARG A 66 11.83 -2.61 3.11
CA ARG A 66 12.11 -3.18 1.78
C ARG A 66 10.89 -3.09 0.85
N ALA A 67 9.72 -3.47 1.32
CA ALA A 67 8.51 -3.40 0.50
C ALA A 67 8.18 -1.96 0.08
N LEU A 68 8.39 -0.97 0.96
CA LEU A 68 8.24 0.45 0.59
C LEU A 68 9.26 0.89 -0.47
N ALA A 69 10.50 0.41 -0.39
CA ALA A 69 11.52 0.70 -1.40
C ALA A 69 11.12 0.12 -2.76
N ASP A 70 10.67 -1.14 -2.81
CA ASP A 70 10.23 -1.80 -4.03
C ASP A 70 9.00 -1.10 -4.65
N LEU A 71 8.04 -0.70 -3.82
CA LEU A 71 6.86 0.05 -4.27
C LEU A 71 7.25 1.42 -4.86
N ALA A 72 8.23 2.10 -4.27
CA ALA A 72 8.74 3.37 -4.78
C ALA A 72 9.49 3.19 -6.11
N GLU A 73 10.33 2.15 -6.23
CA GLU A 73 11.04 1.81 -7.47
C GLU A 73 10.05 1.51 -8.60
N ASN A 74 9.00 0.74 -8.30
CA ASN A 74 7.93 0.39 -9.24
C ASN A 74 6.92 1.52 -9.47
N ARG A 75 7.11 2.71 -8.86
CA ARG A 75 6.23 3.88 -8.97
C ARG A 75 4.77 3.57 -8.63
N VAL A 76 4.55 2.70 -7.64
CA VAL A 76 3.20 2.35 -7.18
C VAL A 76 2.59 3.51 -6.40
N PRO A 77 1.37 3.96 -6.73
CA PRO A 77 0.69 4.98 -5.94
C PRO A 77 0.42 4.47 -4.52
N LEU A 78 0.92 5.22 -3.53
CA LEU A 78 0.66 5.01 -2.11
C LEU A 78 -0.29 6.12 -1.63
N LEU A 79 -1.51 5.74 -1.27
CA LEU A 79 -2.56 6.62 -0.78
C LEU A 79 -2.74 6.44 0.71
N GLU A 80 -3.19 7.48 1.39
CA GLU A 80 -3.60 7.42 2.78
C GLU A 80 -5.12 7.50 2.87
N GLU A 81 -5.72 6.72 3.76
CA GLU A 81 -7.13 6.87 4.09
C GLU A 81 -7.33 8.12 4.97
N GLU A 82 -8.03 9.14 4.46
CA GLU A 82 -8.60 10.19 5.33
C GLU A 82 -9.81 9.64 6.08
N PRO A 83 -9.92 9.89 7.41
CA PRO A 83 -11.03 9.37 8.20
C PRO A 83 -12.27 10.23 7.98
N CYS A 84 -13.16 9.83 7.07
CA CYS A 84 -14.50 10.42 7.04
C CYS A 84 -15.55 9.38 6.63
N GLY A 85 -15.91 8.50 7.57
CA GLY A 85 -17.27 7.97 7.82
C GLY A 85 -18.25 7.77 6.65
N GLY A 86 -17.77 7.44 5.46
CA GLY A 86 -18.56 7.28 4.26
C GLY A 86 -17.78 6.34 3.35
N ALA A 87 -18.50 5.42 2.71
CA ALA A 87 -17.93 4.56 1.70
C ALA A 87 -17.00 5.36 0.79
N TRP A 88 -15.88 4.76 0.38
CA TRP A 88 -14.95 5.38 -0.55
C TRP A 88 -15.71 5.74 -1.84
N HIS A 89 -16.15 7.00 -1.98
CA HIS A 89 -16.84 7.52 -3.17
C HIS A 89 -15.85 8.10 -4.20
N GLY A 90 -14.58 7.68 -4.12
CA GLY A 90 -13.60 7.99 -5.14
C GLY A 90 -13.96 7.25 -6.42
N VAL A 91 -14.34 7.99 -7.47
CA VAL A 91 -14.34 7.43 -8.82
C VAL A 91 -12.88 7.19 -9.19
N ILE A 92 -12.47 5.92 -9.27
CA ILE A 92 -11.19 5.58 -9.87
C ILE A 92 -11.32 5.90 -11.36
N ARG A 93 -10.79 7.06 -11.76
CA ARG A 93 -10.70 7.43 -13.18
C ARG A 93 -9.38 6.91 -13.72
N PHE A 94 -9.49 6.01 -14.69
CA PHE A 94 -8.36 5.57 -15.48
C PHE A 94 -8.11 6.62 -16.55
N ALA A 95 -6.85 7.04 -16.73
CA ALA A 95 -6.47 7.83 -17.89
C ALA A 95 -6.67 6.97 -19.14
N ASP A 96 -7.41 7.51 -20.13
CA ASP A 96 -7.62 6.94 -21.45
C ASP A 96 -6.28 6.73 -22.20
#